data_AF-A0A929JPP6-F1
#
_entry.id   AF-A0A929JPP6-F1
#
_cell.length_a   1.000
_cell.length_b   1.000
_cell.length_c   1.000
_cell.angle_alpha   90.00
_cell.angle_beta   90.00
_cell.angle_gamma   90.00
#
_symmetry.space_group_name_H-M   'P 1'
#
loop_
_entity.id
_entity.type
_entity.pdbx_description
1 polymer ?
#
loop_
_entity_poly.entity_id
_entity_poly.type
_entity_poly.pdbx_seq_one_letter_code
_entity_poly.pdbx_strand_id
1 'polypeptide(L)'
;MTNFKEKANLIWEVADLLRGDYKQSDYGKVILPMTVLRRLDCVLAPKKQKVLDYLPKVEKLSDSAKDLALNKIAGANFHNRSQFDFARLVADPNHIAANLRNHINGYSASAREIIEYFNFDDQIERMDDPKADILFQVVKKFAEIDLSGMGTMQMG
;
A
#
# COMPACT_ATOMS: atom_id res chain seq x y z
N MET A 1 -1.54 -6.69 -23.88
CA MET A 1 -1.07 -7.99 -23.38
C MET A 1 -0.44 -7.76 -22.01
N THR A 2 -1.23 -7.49 -20.97
CA THR A 2 -0.72 -6.77 -19.79
C THR A 2 -0.56 -7.69 -18.57
N ASN A 3 0.70 -7.89 -18.18
CA ASN A 3 1.20 -8.00 -16.80
C ASN A 3 0.95 -9.27 -15.97
N PHE A 4 0.45 -10.40 -16.49
CA PHE A 4 0.41 -11.62 -15.65
C PHE A 4 1.83 -12.15 -15.34
N LYS A 5 2.73 -12.15 -16.33
CA LYS A 5 4.14 -12.54 -16.15
C LYS A 5 4.88 -11.60 -15.19
N GLU A 6 4.70 -10.29 -15.30
CA GLU A 6 5.33 -9.32 -14.40
C GLU A 6 4.84 -9.46 -12.95
N LYS A 7 3.54 -9.74 -12.76
CA LYS A 7 2.98 -10.03 -11.42
C LYS A 7 3.49 -11.35 -10.85
N ALA A 8 3.56 -12.40 -11.66
CA ALA A 8 4.12 -13.68 -11.24
C ALA A 8 5.61 -13.53 -10.87
N ASN A 9 6.37 -12.77 -11.65
CA ASN A 9 7.76 -12.46 -11.35
C ASN A 9 7.89 -11.67 -10.03
N LEU A 10 7.02 -10.69 -9.76
CA LEU A 10 7.02 -9.99 -8.47
C LEU A 10 6.80 -10.95 -7.30
N ILE A 11 5.79 -11.84 -7.39
CA ILE A 11 5.52 -12.81 -6.34
C ILE A 11 6.76 -13.67 -6.09
N TRP A 12 7.45 -14.09 -7.15
CA TRP A 12 8.70 -14.85 -7.05
C TRP A 12 9.85 -14.03 -6.46
N GLU A 13 10.07 -12.80 -6.90
CA GLU A 13 11.12 -11.92 -6.39
C GLU A 13 10.92 -11.61 -4.90
N VAL A 14 9.67 -11.32 -4.49
CA VAL A 14 9.34 -11.10 -3.08
C VAL A 14 9.48 -12.39 -2.28
N ALA A 15 9.06 -13.53 -2.82
CA ALA A 15 9.25 -14.83 -2.19
C ALA A 15 10.74 -15.18 -2.02
N ASP A 16 11.59 -14.78 -2.96
CA ASP A 16 13.04 -14.94 -2.86
C ASP A 16 13.64 -14.06 -1.76
N LEU A 17 13.16 -12.83 -1.58
CA LEU A 17 13.55 -11.94 -0.48
C LEU A 17 13.09 -12.46 0.89
N LEU A 18 11.95 -13.12 0.94
CA LEU A 18 11.39 -13.71 2.16
C LEU A 18 11.98 -15.11 2.45
N ARG A 19 12.79 -15.67 1.55
CA ARG A 19 13.33 -17.02 1.67
C ARG A 19 14.44 -17.05 2.73
N GLY A 20 14.18 -17.78 3.81
CA GLY A 20 15.09 -17.91 4.95
C GLY A 20 14.42 -17.43 6.23
N ASP A 21 13.90 -16.21 6.21
CA ASP A 21 13.23 -15.57 7.35
C ASP A 21 11.76 -15.97 7.50
N TYR A 22 11.12 -16.35 6.38
CA TYR A 22 9.72 -16.77 6.32
C TYR A 22 9.55 -18.16 5.71
N LYS A 23 8.52 -18.87 6.18
CA LYS A 23 8.05 -20.12 5.57
C LYS A 23 7.22 -19.79 4.33
N GLN A 24 7.22 -20.67 3.34
CA GLN A 24 6.39 -20.50 2.13
C GLN A 24 4.90 -20.28 2.43
N SER A 25 4.38 -20.90 3.48
CA SER A 25 3.00 -20.68 3.96
C SER A 25 2.73 -19.26 4.45
N ASP A 26 3.76 -18.53 4.86
CA ASP A 26 3.66 -17.18 5.41
C ASP A 26 3.91 -16.09 4.36
N TYR A 27 4.43 -16.43 3.17
CA TYR A 27 4.66 -15.43 2.10
C TYR A 27 3.38 -14.68 1.72
N GLY A 28 2.24 -15.38 1.71
CA GLY A 28 0.94 -14.77 1.46
C GLY A 28 0.58 -13.68 2.46
N LYS A 29 1.03 -13.77 3.72
CA LYS A 29 0.76 -12.77 4.75
C LYS A 29 1.47 -11.45 4.51
N VAL A 30 2.53 -11.44 3.70
CA VAL A 30 3.25 -10.22 3.30
C VAL A 30 2.80 -9.75 1.92
N ILE A 31 2.78 -10.68 0.96
CA ILE A 31 2.50 -10.36 -0.45
C ILE A 31 1.08 -9.85 -0.64
N LEU A 32 0.08 -10.43 0.03
CA LEU A 32 -1.33 -10.03 -0.12
C LEU A 32 -1.57 -8.58 0.37
N PRO A 33 -1.27 -8.22 1.64
CA PRO A 33 -1.49 -6.85 2.09
C PRO A 33 -0.66 -5.84 1.30
N MET A 34 0.56 -6.20 0.87
CA MET A 34 1.34 -5.31 0.01
C MET A 34 0.73 -5.09 -1.36
N THR A 35 0.20 -6.14 -1.97
CA THR A 35 -0.50 -6.06 -3.26
C THR A 35 -1.76 -5.19 -3.13
N VAL A 36 -2.52 -5.34 -2.04
CA VAL A 36 -3.71 -4.52 -1.78
C VAL A 36 -3.29 -3.06 -1.61
N LEU A 37 -2.31 -2.76 -0.76
CA LEU A 37 -1.81 -1.40 -0.54
C LEU A 37 -1.33 -0.74 -1.83
N ARG A 38 -0.52 -1.46 -2.62
CA ARG A 38 -0.03 -0.93 -3.89
C ARG A 38 -1.15 -0.67 -4.89
N ARG A 39 -2.17 -1.54 -4.93
CA ARG A 39 -3.34 -1.34 -5.78
C ARG A 39 -4.15 -0.11 -5.35
N LEU A 40 -4.39 0.06 -4.05
CA LEU A 40 -5.08 1.24 -3.51
C LEU A 40 -4.32 2.52 -3.88
N ASP A 41 -3.00 2.51 -3.72
CA ASP A 41 -2.11 3.62 -4.08
C ASP A 41 -2.16 3.92 -5.59
N CYS A 42 -2.09 2.92 -6.47
CA CYS A 42 -2.19 3.10 -7.92
C CYS A 42 -3.55 3.68 -8.36
N VAL A 43 -4.66 3.23 -7.74
CA VAL A 43 -6.01 3.75 -8.02
C VAL A 43 -6.15 5.21 -7.57
N LEU A 44 -5.50 5.57 -6.46
CA LEU A 44 -5.53 6.94 -5.93
C LEU A 44 -4.50 7.86 -6.59
N ALA A 45 -3.38 7.36 -7.08
CA ALA A 45 -2.28 8.14 -7.66
C ALA A 45 -2.74 9.28 -8.60
N PRO A 46 -3.61 9.06 -9.61
CA PRO A 46 -4.06 10.15 -10.49
C PRO A 46 -4.94 11.21 -9.81
N LYS A 47 -5.52 10.89 -8.65
CA LYS A 47 -6.45 11.75 -7.90
C LYS A 47 -5.89 12.24 -6.56
N LYS A 48 -4.76 11.69 -6.12
CA LYS A 48 -4.14 11.97 -4.83
C LYS A 48 -3.81 13.45 -4.69
N GLN A 49 -3.24 14.07 -5.72
CA GLN A 49 -2.99 15.51 -5.71
C GLN A 49 -4.28 16.31 -5.49
N LYS A 50 -5.37 15.94 -6.18
CA LYS A 50 -6.68 16.61 -6.00
C LYS A 50 -7.24 16.43 -4.60
N VAL A 51 -7.06 15.25 -4.00
CA VAL A 51 -7.48 14.95 -2.63
C VAL A 51 -6.67 15.79 -1.62
N LEU A 52 -5.34 15.88 -1.80
CA LEU A 52 -4.45 16.69 -0.96
C LEU A 52 -4.74 18.19 -1.07
N ASP A 53 -4.99 18.69 -2.28
CA ASP A 53 -5.33 20.10 -2.52
C ASP A 53 -6.70 20.47 -1.91
N TYR A 54 -7.60 19.49 -1.78
CA TYR A 54 -8.93 19.69 -1.19
C TYR A 54 -8.96 19.47 0.32
N LEU A 55 -7.99 18.73 0.87
CA LEU A 55 -7.82 18.48 2.30
C LEU A 55 -7.90 19.75 3.17
N PRO A 56 -7.20 20.87 2.88
CA PRO A 56 -7.32 22.10 3.67
C PRO A 56 -8.72 22.75 3.59
N LYS A 57 -9.50 22.46 2.54
CA LYS A 57 -10.89 22.98 2.41
C LYS A 57 -11.87 22.23 3.31
N VAL A 58 -11.57 20.98 3.64
CA VAL A 58 -12.42 20.13 4.49
C VAL A 58 -11.89 19.98 5.90
N GLU A 59 -10.69 20.49 6.21
CA GLU A 59 -10.03 20.39 7.51
C GLU A 59 -10.91 20.89 8.68
N LYS A 60 -11.77 21.88 8.42
CA LYS A 60 -12.72 22.46 9.39
C LYS A 60 -14.02 21.67 9.57
N LEU A 61 -14.28 20.64 8.76
CA LEU A 61 -15.48 19.80 8.87
C LEU A 61 -15.32 18.72 9.93
N SER A 62 -16.40 18.02 10.27
CA SER A 62 -16.33 16.79 11.08
C SER A 62 -15.67 15.65 10.29
N ASP A 63 -15.05 14.70 10.97
CA ASP A 63 -14.28 13.62 10.32
C ASP A 63 -15.13 12.80 9.34
N SER A 64 -16.40 12.52 9.66
CA SER A 64 -17.31 11.83 8.72
C SER A 64 -17.59 12.65 7.45
N ALA A 65 -17.68 13.98 7.57
CA ALA A 65 -17.90 14.86 6.42
C ALA A 65 -16.62 15.03 5.58
N LYS A 66 -15.44 15.02 6.22
CA LYS A 66 -14.14 14.96 5.53
C LYS A 66 -14.06 13.71 4.67
N ASP A 67 -14.32 12.54 5.27
CA ASP A 67 -14.24 11.26 4.58
C ASP A 67 -15.19 11.22 3.38
N LEU A 68 -16.43 11.68 3.54
CA LEU A 68 -17.40 11.73 2.45
C LEU A 68 -16.94 12.66 1.30
N ALA A 69 -16.39 13.82 1.62
CA ALA A 69 -15.92 14.78 0.62
C ALA A 69 -14.67 14.29 -0.11
N LEU A 70 -13.70 13.71 0.62
CA LEU A 70 -12.47 13.17 0.05
C LEU A 70 -12.76 11.92 -0.79
N ASN A 71 -13.68 11.05 -0.37
CA ASN A 71 -14.14 9.90 -1.15
C ASN A 71 -14.77 10.33 -2.48
N LYS A 72 -15.59 11.40 -2.47
CA LYS A 72 -16.18 11.96 -3.71
C LYS A 72 -15.11 12.44 -4.69
N ILE A 73 -14.05 13.09 -4.20
CA ILE A 73 -12.95 13.59 -5.04
C ILE A 73 -12.05 12.46 -5.54
N ALA A 74 -11.74 11.50 -4.66
CA ALA A 74 -11.09 10.25 -5.02
C ALA A 74 -11.94 9.45 -6.03
N GLY A 75 -13.25 9.69 -6.11
CA GLY A 75 -14.18 8.94 -6.94
C GLY A 75 -14.14 7.44 -6.63
N ALA A 76 -13.90 7.11 -5.36
CA ALA A 76 -13.80 5.77 -4.81
C ALA A 76 -14.36 5.79 -3.38
N ASN A 77 -14.72 4.63 -2.84
CA ASN A 77 -15.20 4.51 -1.45
C ASN A 77 -14.08 4.65 -0.41
N PHE A 78 -12.88 5.03 -0.84
CA PHE A 78 -11.71 5.22 -0.01
C PHE A 78 -10.87 6.40 -0.51
N HIS A 79 -10.11 7.00 0.39
CA HIS A 79 -9.16 8.07 0.09
C HIS A 79 -7.89 7.85 0.93
N ASN A 80 -6.82 8.57 0.58
CA ASN A 80 -5.61 8.62 1.38
C ASN A 80 -5.25 10.10 1.63
N ARG A 81 -5.18 10.47 2.90
CA ARG A 81 -4.78 11.82 3.37
C ARG A 81 -3.29 11.93 3.68
N SER A 82 -2.55 10.82 3.66
CA SER A 82 -1.11 10.82 3.88
C SER A 82 -0.38 11.46 2.70
N GLN A 83 0.60 12.29 3.04
CA GLN A 83 1.54 12.85 2.07
C GLN A 83 2.63 11.85 1.68
N PHE A 84 2.66 10.65 2.28
CA PHE A 84 3.60 9.61 1.90
C PHE A 84 3.06 8.83 0.70
N ASP A 85 3.93 8.60 -0.27
CA ASP A 85 3.76 7.72 -1.43
C ASP A 85 4.80 6.61 -1.35
N PHE A 86 4.59 5.49 -2.04
CA PHE A 86 5.62 4.44 -2.15
C PHE A 86 6.99 5.00 -2.59
N ALA A 87 7.03 5.99 -3.48
CA ALA A 87 8.26 6.68 -3.87
C ALA A 87 8.94 7.42 -2.70
N ARG A 88 8.16 8.05 -1.81
CA ARG A 88 8.67 8.73 -0.61
C ARG A 88 9.08 7.74 0.48
N LEU A 89 8.39 6.59 0.59
CA LEU A 89 8.77 5.51 1.49
C LEU A 89 10.15 4.95 1.12
N VAL A 90 10.41 4.75 -0.17
CA VAL A 90 11.72 4.27 -0.68
C VAL A 90 12.80 5.35 -0.54
N ALA A 91 12.45 6.62 -0.41
CA ALA A 91 13.42 7.70 -0.21
C ALA A 91 13.97 7.76 1.23
N ASP A 92 13.26 7.22 2.21
CA ASP A 92 13.68 7.17 3.63
C ASP A 92 13.67 5.73 4.16
N PRO A 93 14.68 4.92 3.77
CA PRO A 93 14.79 3.52 4.17
C PRO A 93 14.90 3.32 5.69
N ASN A 94 15.53 4.26 6.40
CA ASN A 94 15.81 4.14 7.83
C ASN A 94 14.55 4.17 8.70
N HIS A 95 13.46 4.78 8.21
CA HIS A 95 12.19 4.86 8.92
C HIS A 95 11.04 4.23 8.13
N ILE A 96 11.33 3.27 7.27
CA ILE A 96 10.33 2.73 6.35
C ILE A 96 9.14 2.10 7.07
N ALA A 97 9.35 1.39 8.18
CA ALA A 97 8.25 0.83 8.97
C ALA A 97 7.33 1.91 9.53
N ALA A 98 7.89 2.95 10.14
CA ALA A 98 7.12 4.07 10.69
C ALA A 98 6.39 4.85 9.57
N ASN A 99 7.06 5.09 8.45
CA ASN A 99 6.49 5.81 7.32
C ASN A 99 5.38 4.99 6.62
N LEU A 100 5.56 3.67 6.50
CA LEU A 100 4.56 2.76 5.95
C LEU A 100 3.32 2.68 6.86
N ARG A 101 3.51 2.58 8.18
CA ARG A 101 2.41 2.68 9.15
C ARG A 101 1.68 4.00 9.04
N ASN A 102 2.39 5.11 8.92
CA ASN A 102 1.79 6.43 8.68
C ASN A 102 1.02 6.50 7.36
N HIS A 103 1.51 5.84 6.31
CA HIS A 103 0.81 5.73 5.03
C HIS A 103 -0.49 4.90 5.16
N ILE A 104 -0.44 3.76 5.85
CA ILE A 104 -1.61 2.91 6.15
C ILE A 104 -2.64 3.70 7.00
N ASN A 105 -2.15 4.42 8.01
CA ASN A 105 -2.97 5.27 8.86
C ASN A 105 -3.56 6.49 8.10
N GLY A 106 -3.01 6.81 6.93
CA GLY A 106 -3.55 7.84 6.05
C GLY A 106 -4.77 7.41 5.26
N TYR A 107 -5.06 6.11 5.16
CA TYR A 107 -6.24 5.63 4.45
C TYR A 107 -7.54 5.89 5.23
N SER A 108 -8.66 5.91 4.51
CA SER A 108 -10.00 5.91 5.11
C SER A 108 -10.22 4.67 5.99
N ALA A 109 -11.15 4.78 6.94
CA ALA A 109 -11.47 3.69 7.89
C ALA A 109 -11.68 2.34 7.18
N SER A 110 -12.48 2.32 6.10
CA SER A 110 -12.76 1.09 5.35
C SER A 110 -11.52 0.44 4.73
N ALA A 111 -10.59 1.24 4.20
CA ALA A 111 -9.36 0.71 3.62
C ALA A 111 -8.38 0.27 4.72
N ARG A 112 -8.33 0.99 5.85
CA ARG A 112 -7.53 0.61 7.00
C ARG A 112 -7.98 -0.72 7.60
N GLU A 113 -9.29 -0.90 7.81
CA GLU A 113 -9.87 -2.15 8.35
C GLU A 113 -9.49 -3.38 7.49
N ILE A 114 -9.47 -3.23 6.16
CA ILE A 114 -9.06 -4.31 5.25
C ILE A 114 -7.60 -4.70 5.48
N ILE A 115 -6.71 -3.72 5.69
CA ILE A 115 -5.28 -3.97 5.92
C ILE A 115 -5.03 -4.53 7.33
N GLU A 116 -5.76 -4.04 8.33
CA GLU A 116 -5.71 -4.54 9.70
C GLU A 116 -6.12 -6.01 9.77
N TYR A 117 -7.09 -6.45 8.95
CA TYR A 117 -7.50 -7.87 8.88
C TYR A 117 -6.35 -8.83 8.51
N PHE A 118 -5.33 -8.36 7.79
CA PHE A 118 -4.16 -9.16 7.44
C PHE A 118 -3.08 -9.22 8.54
N ASN A 119 -3.27 -8.52 9.67
CA ASN A 119 -2.25 -8.32 10.70
C ASN A 119 -0.90 -7.89 10.11
N PHE A 120 -0.94 -6.95 9.16
CA PHE A 120 0.25 -6.54 8.43
C PHE A 120 1.27 -5.82 9.32
N ASP A 121 0.82 -5.19 10.43
CA ASP A 121 1.71 -4.51 11.37
C ASP A 121 2.75 -5.46 11.99
N ASP A 122 2.32 -6.66 12.40
CA ASP A 122 3.22 -7.72 12.90
C ASP A 122 4.25 -8.13 11.83
N GLN A 123 3.83 -8.17 10.57
CA GLN A 123 4.73 -8.50 9.45
C GLN A 123 5.71 -7.37 9.17
N ILE A 124 5.27 -6.11 9.27
CA ILE A 124 6.15 -4.93 9.16
C ILE A 124 7.24 -5.01 10.22
N GLU A 125 6.89 -5.21 11.49
CA GLU A 125 7.86 -5.29 12.58
C GLU A 125 8.86 -6.43 12.38
N ARG A 126 8.39 -7.59 11.90
CA ARG A 126 9.26 -8.73 11.61
C ARG A 126 10.16 -8.52 10.39
N MET A 127 9.73 -7.75 9.39
CA MET A 127 10.54 -7.42 8.21
C MET A 127 11.47 -6.22 8.42
N ASP A 128 11.22 -5.40 9.44
CA ASP A 128 12.03 -4.23 9.84
C ASP A 128 13.32 -4.64 10.58
N ASP A 129 13.69 -5.93 10.55
CA ASP A 129 14.95 -6.38 11.13
C ASP A 129 16.13 -5.69 10.42
N PRO A 130 16.94 -4.88 11.14
CA PRO A 130 18.01 -4.08 10.56
C PRO A 130 19.15 -4.92 9.95
N LYS A 131 19.12 -6.25 10.10
CA LYS A 131 20.10 -7.15 9.46
C LYS A 131 19.66 -7.62 8.08
N ALA A 132 18.37 -7.57 7.78
CA ALA A 132 17.81 -8.20 6.58
C ALA A 132 17.29 -7.16 5.57
N ASP A 133 16.92 -5.95 6.01
CA ASP A 133 16.37 -4.87 5.17
C ASP A 133 15.25 -5.33 4.22
N ILE A 134 14.53 -6.38 4.62
CA ILE A 134 13.54 -7.05 3.78
C ILE A 134 12.41 -6.08 3.47
N LEU A 135 11.93 -5.35 4.47
CA LEU A 135 10.83 -4.39 4.32
C LEU A 135 11.13 -3.36 3.22
N PHE A 136 12.33 -2.77 3.24
CA PHE A 136 12.75 -1.80 2.23
C PHE A 136 12.78 -2.42 0.83
N GLN A 137 13.38 -3.59 0.69
CA GLN A 137 13.47 -4.27 -0.61
C GLN A 137 12.09 -4.63 -1.15
N VAL A 138 11.21 -5.16 -0.30
CA VAL A 138 9.82 -5.48 -0.67
C VAL A 138 9.09 -4.22 -1.14
N VAL A 139 9.09 -3.15 -0.33
CA VAL A 139 8.40 -1.89 -0.68
C VAL A 139 8.96 -1.29 -1.97
N LYS A 140 10.28 -1.32 -2.17
CA LYS A 140 10.92 -0.85 -3.40
C LYS A 140 10.45 -1.64 -4.63
N LYS A 141 10.42 -2.97 -4.54
CA LYS A 141 9.93 -3.85 -5.62
C LYS A 141 8.46 -3.57 -5.96
N PHE A 142 7.60 -3.40 -4.95
CA PHE A 142 6.20 -3.04 -5.17
C PHE A 142 6.03 -1.63 -5.74
N ALA A 143 6.91 -0.68 -5.39
CA ALA A 143 6.87 0.69 -5.89
C ALA A 143 7.15 0.79 -7.40
N GLU A 144 7.99 -0.09 -7.94
CA GLU A 144 8.35 -0.12 -9.37
C GLU A 144 7.22 -0.64 -10.27
N ILE A 145 6.23 -1.33 -9.70
CA ILE A 145 5.14 -1.95 -10.47
C ILE A 145 3.87 -1.11 -10.42
N ASP A 146 3.22 -0.95 -11.57
CA ASP A 146 1.88 -0.39 -11.67
C ASP A 146 0.80 -1.48 -11.66
N LEU A 147 -0.05 -1.45 -10.63
CA LEU A 147 -1.19 -2.37 -10.45
C LEU A 147 -2.54 -1.73 -10.79
N SER A 148 -2.55 -0.53 -11.38
CA SER A 148 -3.76 0.21 -11.78
C SER A 148 -4.67 -0.58 -12.73
N GLY A 149 -4.09 -1.44 -13.57
CA GLY A 149 -4.79 -2.20 -14.63
C GLY A 149 -5.45 -3.52 -14.22
N MET A 150 -5.72 -3.79 -12.93
CA MET A 150 -6.49 -4.99 -12.55
C MET A 150 -7.99 -4.84 -12.89
N GLY A 151 -8.31 -4.96 -14.18
CA GLY A 151 -9.66 -5.19 -14.66
C GLY A 151 -10.17 -6.56 -14.20
N THR A 152 -11.45 -6.62 -13.82
CA THR A 152 -12.24 -7.75 -13.30
C THR A 152 -12.39 -8.96 -14.25
N MET A 153 -11.53 -9.12 -15.27
CA MET A 153 -11.71 -10.09 -16.35
C MET A 153 -10.66 -11.22 -16.40
N GLN A 154 -10.01 -11.59 -15.29
CA GLN A 154 -9.10 -12.76 -15.28
C GLN A 154 -9.26 -13.66 -14.06
N MET A 155 -10.48 -13.77 -13.55
CA MET A 155 -10.91 -14.92 -12.75
C MET A 155 -11.89 -15.72 -13.62
N GLY A 156 -11.35 -16.37 -14.65
CA GLY A 156 -12.05 -17.35 -15.46
C GLY A 156 -11.85 -18.74 -14.87
#